data_AF-M5RW19-F1
#
_entry.id   AF-M5RW19-F1
#
_cell.length_a   1.000
_cell.length_b   1.000
_cell.length_c   1.000
_cell.angle_alpha   90.00
_cell.angle_beta   90.00
_cell.angle_gamma   90.00
#
_symmetry.space_group_name_H-M   'P 1'
#
loop_
_entity.id
_entity.type
_entity.pdbx_description
1 polymer ?
#
loop_
_entity_poly.entity_id
_entity_poly.type
_entity_poly.pdbx_seq_one_letter_code
_entity_poly.pdbx_strand_id
1 'polypeptide(L)'
;MILLPLLCTGAATAAMLSQPAKSIGRLLRPDQVPQTNSVQEQYLVALTRNDEAGWLAVSENFPPDANSTNTNYYAKSMLQLARFMMSEKQWKQADAVLERLSADPRIDRLYRTLALAQRCLTLEQLNDSRRLGEVRTQLQAAYRELETSNRDAALLLNRLIPEKDRLRLGLQPIVNSPPSS
;
A
#
# COMPACT_ATOMS: atom_id res chain seq x y z
N MET A 1 -17.07 44.36 23.95
CA MET A 1 -16.53 43.23 23.16
C MET A 1 -15.27 42.74 23.83
N ILE A 2 -15.17 41.43 24.10
CA ILE A 2 -14.00 40.54 23.95
C ILE A 2 -14.42 39.21 24.58
N LEU A 3 -14.68 38.21 23.74
CA LEU A 3 -14.94 36.82 24.11
C LEU A 3 -13.97 35.96 23.30
N LEU A 4 -13.41 34.92 23.95
CA LEU A 4 -12.45 33.90 23.47
C LEU A 4 -10.98 34.34 23.39
N PRO A 5 -10.10 33.63 24.14
CA PRO A 5 -9.45 32.47 23.54
C PRO A 5 -9.22 31.33 24.55
N LEU A 6 -10.14 30.36 24.61
CA LEU A 6 -9.94 29.14 25.44
C LEU A 6 -10.27 27.85 24.68
N LEU A 7 -10.58 27.94 23.38
CA LEU A 7 -11.00 26.78 22.57
C LEU A 7 -9.87 26.11 21.77
N CYS A 8 -8.67 26.70 21.71
CA CYS A 8 -7.56 26.14 20.91
C CYS A 8 -6.66 25.16 21.66
N THR A 9 -6.73 25.07 22.99
CA THR A 9 -5.88 24.16 23.78
C THR A 9 -6.41 22.73 23.85
N GLY A 10 -7.71 22.50 23.64
CA GLY A 10 -8.31 21.16 23.69
C GLY A 10 -8.04 20.27 22.46
N ALA A 11 -7.84 20.86 21.28
CA ALA A 11 -7.67 20.10 20.05
C ALA A 11 -6.29 19.45 19.93
N ALA A 12 -5.25 20.08 20.49
CA ALA A 12 -3.88 19.59 20.40
C ALA A 12 -3.62 18.35 21.27
N THR A 13 -4.27 18.25 22.44
CA THR A 13 -4.08 17.13 23.38
C THR A 13 -4.71 15.83 22.85
N ALA A 14 -5.87 15.90 22.20
CA ALA A 14 -6.52 14.74 21.60
C ALA A 14 -5.71 14.12 20.42
N ALA A 15 -5.02 14.96 19.65
CA ALA A 15 -4.19 14.50 18.53
C ALA A 15 -2.92 13.77 18.97
N MET A 16 -2.28 14.19 20.07
CA MET A 16 -1.10 13.50 20.62
C MET A 16 -1.44 12.16 21.28
N LEU A 17 -2.61 12.05 21.94
CA LEU A 17 -3.05 10.81 22.59
C LEU A 17 -3.49 9.71 21.62
N SER A 18 -3.73 10.06 20.35
CA SER A 18 -4.18 9.12 19.32
C SER A 18 -3.03 8.44 18.56
N GLN A 19 -1.77 8.79 18.84
CA GLN A 19 -0.64 8.13 18.21
C GLN A 19 -0.32 6.80 18.92
N PRO A 20 -0.43 5.65 18.24
CA PRO A 20 -0.04 4.39 18.85
C PRO A 20 1.43 4.44 19.27
N ALA A 21 1.71 4.00 20.50
CA ALA A 21 3.05 4.02 21.06
C ALA A 21 4.00 3.17 20.21
N LYS A 22 5.08 3.78 19.71
CA LYS A 22 6.14 3.07 18.98
C LYS A 22 6.84 2.09 19.93
N SER A 23 7.07 0.86 19.50
CA SER A 23 7.78 -0.14 20.32
C SER A 23 9.22 0.29 20.63
N ILE A 24 9.76 -0.08 21.80
CA ILE A 24 11.13 0.30 22.23
C ILE A 24 12.19 -0.15 21.23
N GLY A 25 12.05 -1.35 20.65
CA GLY A 25 12.96 -1.84 19.61
C GLY A 25 12.94 -1.00 18.32
N ARG A 26 11.86 -0.26 18.04
CA ARG A 26 11.74 0.68 16.91
C ARG A 26 12.45 2.02 17.18
N LEU A 27 12.44 2.48 18.44
CA LEU A 27 13.11 3.71 18.87
C LEU A 27 14.64 3.60 18.84
N LEU A 28 15.17 2.38 18.94
CA LEU A 28 16.62 2.13 19.01
C LEU A 28 17.26 1.82 17.65
N ARG A 29 16.48 1.72 16.57
CA ARG A 29 17.04 1.48 15.24
C ARG A 29 17.45 2.79 14.59
N PRO A 30 18.60 2.85 13.92
CA PRO A 30 18.96 4.04 13.17
C PRO A 30 17.95 4.25 12.05
N ASP A 31 17.49 5.51 11.96
CA ASP A 31 16.57 5.97 10.92
C ASP A 31 17.23 5.95 9.54
N GLN A 32 18.56 6.12 9.48
CA GLN A 32 19.30 6.08 8.24
C GLN A 32 19.66 4.64 7.85
N VAL A 33 19.27 4.24 6.64
CA VAL A 33 19.59 2.94 6.06
C VAL A 33 20.65 3.16 4.97
N PRO A 34 21.87 2.62 5.13
CA PRO A 34 22.93 2.78 4.12
C PRO A 34 22.50 2.26 2.75
N GLN A 35 22.97 2.94 1.71
CA GLN A 35 22.81 2.49 0.33
C GLN A 35 23.63 1.21 0.08
N THR A 36 22.98 0.23 -0.55
CA THR A 36 23.60 -1.04 -0.99
C THR A 36 24.11 -0.95 -2.43
N ASN A 37 24.65 -2.05 -2.98
CA ASN A 37 25.20 -2.06 -4.34
C ASN A 37 24.12 -2.18 -5.42
N SER A 38 22.93 -2.64 -5.07
CA SER A 38 21.80 -2.78 -5.99
C SER A 38 20.46 -2.57 -5.30
N VAL A 39 19.43 -2.20 -6.08
CA VAL A 39 18.06 -2.05 -5.59
C VAL A 39 17.48 -3.36 -5.04
N GLN A 40 17.90 -4.50 -5.60
CA GLN A 40 17.48 -5.81 -5.11
C GLN A 40 18.06 -6.09 -3.72
N GLU A 41 19.34 -5.81 -3.53
CA GLU A 41 19.99 -5.92 -2.21
C GLU A 41 19.32 -4.96 -1.21
N GLN A 42 19.01 -3.73 -1.62
CA GLN A 42 18.34 -2.75 -0.78
C GLN A 42 16.95 -3.24 -0.33
N TYR A 43 16.20 -3.85 -1.26
CA TYR A 43 14.89 -4.42 -0.94
C TYR A 43 14.99 -5.61 0.02
N LEU A 44 16.04 -6.45 -0.08
CA LEU A 44 16.27 -7.54 0.86
C LEU A 44 16.64 -7.00 2.26
N VAL A 45 17.45 -5.94 2.33
CA VAL A 45 17.71 -5.23 3.60
C VAL A 45 16.41 -4.69 4.20
N ALA A 46 15.56 -4.08 3.38
CA ALA A 46 14.25 -3.59 3.81
C ALA A 46 13.36 -4.72 4.35
N LEU A 47 13.36 -5.89 3.70
CA LEU A 47 12.62 -7.07 4.13
C LEU A 47 13.10 -7.62 5.47
N THR A 48 14.42 -7.64 5.72
CA THR A 48 14.98 -8.08 7.01
C THR A 48 14.67 -7.09 8.13
N ARG A 49 14.73 -5.79 7.85
CA ARG A 49 14.38 -4.76 8.84
C ARG A 49 12.87 -4.75 9.12
N ASN A 50 12.06 -4.81 8.08
CA ASN A 50 10.60 -4.68 8.12
C ASN A 50 10.14 -3.49 8.96
N ASP A 51 10.73 -2.33 8.72
CA ASP A 51 10.34 -1.05 9.32
C ASP A 51 10.19 0.03 8.24
N GLU A 52 9.53 1.13 8.61
CA GLU A 52 9.24 2.25 7.72
C GLU A 52 10.50 2.80 7.02
N ALA A 53 11.56 3.03 7.78
CA ALA A 53 12.85 3.49 7.26
C ALA A 53 13.44 2.51 6.22
N GLY A 54 13.41 1.20 6.51
CA GLY A 54 13.84 0.16 5.58
C GLY A 54 13.09 0.22 4.25
N TRP A 55 11.76 0.35 4.30
CA TRP A 55 10.95 0.39 3.09
C TRP A 55 11.13 1.68 2.28
N LEU A 56 11.23 2.84 2.93
CA LEU A 56 11.46 4.13 2.26
C LEU A 56 12.85 4.20 1.61
N ALA A 57 13.86 3.63 2.26
CA ALA A 57 15.24 3.61 1.77
C ALA A 57 15.40 2.95 0.40
N VAL A 58 14.49 2.04 0.01
CA VAL A 58 14.50 1.43 -1.34
C VAL A 58 14.40 2.51 -2.42
N SER A 59 13.45 3.44 -2.31
CA SER A 59 13.27 4.51 -3.30
C SER A 59 14.16 5.72 -3.07
N GLU A 60 14.60 5.96 -1.83
CA GLU A 60 15.55 7.04 -1.55
C GLU A 60 16.92 6.73 -2.16
N ASN A 61 17.41 5.50 -2.00
CA ASN A 61 18.73 5.09 -2.51
C ASN A 61 18.68 4.66 -3.99
N PHE A 62 17.52 4.21 -4.48
CA PHE A 62 17.33 3.79 -5.87
C PHE A 62 16.07 4.44 -6.45
N PRO A 63 16.17 5.68 -6.95
CA PRO A 63 15.02 6.44 -7.44
C PRO A 63 14.24 5.70 -8.53
N PRO A 64 12.89 5.69 -8.46
CA PRO A 64 12.05 4.91 -9.38
C PRO A 64 12.03 5.45 -10.81
N ASP A 65 12.44 6.71 -11.02
CA ASP A 65 12.55 7.37 -12.32
C ASP A 65 13.84 7.02 -13.07
N ALA A 66 14.85 6.48 -12.38
CA ALA A 66 16.14 6.16 -12.98
C ALA A 66 16.05 5.01 -14.00
N ASN A 67 15.24 3.97 -13.73
CA ASN A 67 14.99 2.85 -14.64
C ASN A 67 13.79 1.99 -14.18
N SER A 68 13.31 1.11 -15.07
CA SER A 68 12.16 0.22 -14.82
C SER A 68 12.38 -0.79 -13.70
N THR A 69 13.62 -1.24 -13.47
CA THR A 69 13.95 -2.14 -12.36
C THR A 69 13.72 -1.44 -11.03
N ASN A 70 14.18 -0.19 -10.88
CA ASN A 70 13.92 0.62 -9.69
C ASN A 70 12.43 0.92 -9.53
N THR A 71 11.72 1.25 -10.62
CA THR A 71 10.26 1.44 -10.60
C THR A 71 9.53 0.23 -10.01
N ASN A 72 9.92 -0.98 -10.42
CA ASN A 72 9.34 -2.22 -9.92
C ASN A 72 9.64 -2.47 -8.44
N TYR A 73 10.85 -2.17 -7.98
CA TYR A 73 11.22 -2.32 -6.58
C TYR A 73 10.59 -1.26 -5.66
N TYR A 74 10.41 -0.05 -6.18
CA TYR A 74 9.58 0.97 -5.54
C TYR A 74 8.14 0.47 -5.35
N ALA A 75 7.51 -0.07 -6.39
CA ALA A 75 6.15 -0.61 -6.27
C ALA A 75 6.04 -1.70 -5.19
N LYS A 76 6.98 -2.64 -5.17
CA LYS A 76 7.05 -3.70 -4.16
C LYS A 76 7.25 -3.14 -2.76
N SER A 77 8.19 -2.22 -2.57
CA SER A 77 8.49 -1.64 -1.26
C SER A 77 7.32 -0.80 -0.73
N MET A 78 6.62 -0.05 -1.58
CA MET A 78 5.44 0.72 -1.15
C MET A 78 4.26 -0.16 -0.75
N LEU A 79 4.05 -1.30 -1.42
CA LEU A 79 3.05 -2.29 -0.97
C LEU A 79 3.42 -2.88 0.40
N GLN A 80 4.70 -3.13 0.67
CA GLN A 80 5.14 -3.63 1.97
C GLN A 80 5.07 -2.55 3.05
N LEU A 81 5.42 -1.32 2.73
CA LEU A 81 5.26 -0.18 3.63
C LEU A 81 3.80 0.00 4.05
N ALA A 82 2.87 -0.05 3.09
CA ALA A 82 1.45 0.02 3.39
C ALA A 82 0.99 -1.13 4.30
N ARG A 83 1.43 -2.37 4.04
CA ARG A 83 1.13 -3.53 4.91
C ARG A 83 1.69 -3.37 6.32
N PHE A 84 2.91 -2.85 6.44
CA PHE A 84 3.52 -2.54 7.73
C PHE A 84 2.73 -1.46 8.48
N MET A 85 2.33 -0.38 7.80
CA MET A 85 1.48 0.66 8.38
C MET A 85 0.10 0.10 8.80
N MET A 86 -0.49 -0.78 8.00
CA MET A 86 -1.73 -1.49 8.34
C MET A 86 -1.58 -2.34 9.60
N SER A 87 -0.49 -3.11 9.75
CA SER A 87 -0.24 -3.89 10.98
C SER A 87 -0.07 -3.02 12.21
N GLU A 88 0.46 -1.80 12.04
CA GLU A 88 0.60 -0.79 13.10
C GLU A 88 -0.68 0.06 13.30
N LYS A 89 -1.79 -0.31 12.65
CA LYS A 89 -3.08 0.42 12.68
C LYS A 89 -2.99 1.86 12.17
N GLN A 90 -1.96 2.19 11.39
CA GLN A 90 -1.76 3.49 10.75
C GLN A 90 -2.55 3.57 9.43
N TRP A 91 -3.85 3.29 9.49
CA TRP A 91 -4.71 3.10 8.31
C TRP A 91 -4.71 4.29 7.34
N LYS A 92 -4.74 5.52 7.86
CA LYS A 92 -4.70 6.74 7.02
C LYS A 92 -3.40 6.87 6.22
N GLN A 93 -2.27 6.49 6.83
CA GLN A 93 -0.97 6.56 6.18
C GLN A 93 -0.84 5.45 5.14
N ALA A 94 -1.31 4.24 5.46
CA ALA A 94 -1.37 3.15 4.50
C ALA A 94 -2.20 3.52 3.26
N ASP A 95 -3.40 4.08 3.44
CA ASP A 95 -4.23 4.53 2.31
C ASP A 95 -3.53 5.60 1.47
N ALA A 96 -2.84 6.56 2.08
CA ALA A 96 -2.10 7.59 1.34
C ALA A 96 -0.96 7.01 0.49
N VAL A 97 -0.21 6.02 1.00
CA VAL A 97 0.83 5.32 0.24
C VAL A 97 0.22 4.57 -0.95
N LEU A 98 -0.86 3.82 -0.69
CA LEU A 98 -1.52 3.01 -1.70
C LEU A 98 -2.23 3.86 -2.77
N GLU A 99 -2.77 5.01 -2.39
CA GLU A 99 -3.40 5.97 -3.30
C GLU A 99 -2.39 6.46 -4.34
N ARG A 100 -1.24 6.95 -3.88
CA ARG A 100 -0.14 7.38 -4.76
C ARG A 100 0.31 6.24 -5.68
N LEU A 101 0.48 5.04 -5.13
CA LEU A 101 0.91 3.89 -5.90
C LEU A 101 -0.11 3.48 -6.98
N SER A 102 -1.40 3.49 -6.65
CA SER A 102 -2.48 3.14 -7.60
C SER A 102 -2.67 4.17 -8.71
N ALA A 103 -2.35 5.44 -8.45
CA ALA A 103 -2.50 6.56 -9.37
C ALA A 103 -1.30 6.75 -10.32
N ASP A 104 -0.12 6.23 -9.99
CA ASP A 104 1.08 6.43 -10.81
C ASP A 104 1.07 5.54 -12.07
N PRO A 105 1.01 6.12 -13.29
CA PRO A 105 0.91 5.36 -14.53
C PRO A 105 2.20 4.62 -14.91
N ARG A 106 3.34 4.92 -14.29
CA ARG A 106 4.62 4.23 -14.53
C ARG A 106 4.68 2.86 -13.86
N ILE A 107 3.82 2.64 -12.88
CA ILE A 107 3.75 1.42 -12.11
C ILE A 107 3.00 0.35 -12.90
N ASP A 108 3.55 -0.86 -12.92
CA ASP A 108 2.90 -2.00 -13.57
C ASP A 108 1.46 -2.18 -13.08
N ARG A 109 0.56 -2.47 -14.02
CA ARG A 109 -0.88 -2.58 -13.78
C ARG A 109 -1.20 -3.59 -12.67
N LEU A 110 -0.43 -4.68 -12.55
CA LEU A 110 -0.57 -5.65 -11.47
C LEU A 110 -0.45 -4.98 -10.09
N TYR A 111 0.60 -4.19 -9.88
CA TYR A 111 0.84 -3.55 -8.58
C TYR A 111 -0.17 -2.44 -8.30
N ARG A 112 -0.59 -1.69 -9.33
CA ARG A 112 -1.65 -0.69 -9.19
C ARG A 112 -2.98 -1.32 -8.77
N THR A 113 -3.36 -2.43 -9.40
CA THR A 113 -4.57 -3.18 -9.04
C THR A 113 -4.47 -3.79 -7.64
N LEU A 114 -3.31 -4.32 -7.27
CA LEU A 114 -3.07 -4.80 -5.91
C LEU A 114 -3.15 -3.68 -4.87
N ALA A 115 -2.67 -2.48 -5.20
CA ALA A 115 -2.80 -1.31 -4.35
C ALA A 115 -4.26 -0.94 -4.12
N LEU A 116 -5.09 -0.90 -5.19
CA LEU A 116 -6.53 -0.66 -5.09
C LEU A 116 -7.22 -1.69 -4.18
N ALA A 117 -6.86 -2.98 -4.28
CA ALA A 117 -7.40 -4.01 -3.41
C ALA A 117 -7.06 -3.76 -1.93
N GLN A 118 -5.80 -3.41 -1.62
CA GLN A 118 -5.39 -3.07 -0.25
C GLN A 118 -6.04 -1.78 0.26
N ARG A 119 -6.33 -0.81 -0.62
CA ARG A 119 -7.08 0.40 -0.25
C ARG A 119 -8.50 0.06 0.18
N CYS A 120 -9.20 -0.81 -0.55
CA CYS A 120 -10.53 -1.25 -0.12
C CYS A 120 -10.51 -1.82 1.30
N LEU A 121 -9.55 -2.70 1.61
CA LEU A 121 -9.39 -3.28 2.95
C LEU A 121 -9.07 -2.21 4.00
N THR A 122 -8.23 -1.23 3.65
CA THR A 122 -7.85 -0.13 4.53
C THR A 122 -9.02 0.82 4.81
N LEU A 123 -9.82 1.14 3.79
CA LEU A 123 -10.99 2.02 3.90
C LEU A 123 -12.13 1.38 4.69
N GLU A 124 -12.27 0.05 4.65
CA GLU A 124 -13.16 -0.69 5.54
C GLU A 124 -12.76 -0.49 7.01
N GLN A 125 -11.47 -0.56 7.35
CA GLN A 125 -10.99 -0.31 8.71
C GLN A 125 -11.20 1.15 9.16
N LEU A 126 -11.20 2.09 8.21
CA LEU A 126 -11.48 3.50 8.45
C LEU A 126 -12.98 3.83 8.52
N ASN A 127 -13.87 2.88 8.21
CA ASN A 127 -15.32 3.10 8.04
C ASN A 127 -15.66 4.20 7.02
N ASP A 128 -14.83 4.40 5.99
CA ASP A 128 -15.05 5.40 4.94
C ASP A 128 -15.81 4.77 3.75
N SER A 129 -17.12 4.56 3.94
CA SER A 129 -17.95 3.87 2.95
C SER A 129 -18.03 4.59 1.60
N ARG A 130 -17.91 5.93 1.59
CA ARG A 130 -17.95 6.72 0.35
C ARG A 130 -16.73 6.44 -0.51
N ARG A 131 -15.52 6.65 0.04
CA ARG A 131 -14.27 6.38 -0.71
C ARG A 131 -14.13 4.89 -1.01
N LEU A 132 -14.60 4.01 -0.13
CA LEU A 132 -14.62 2.57 -0.38
C LEU A 132 -15.42 2.22 -1.64
N GLY A 133 -16.60 2.81 -1.83
CA GLY A 133 -17.41 2.61 -3.05
C GLY A 133 -16.65 3.03 -4.31
N GLU A 134 -16.06 4.23 -4.30
CA GLU A 134 -15.27 4.77 -5.42
C GLU A 134 -14.08 3.88 -5.78
N VAL A 135 -13.27 3.50 -4.77
CA VAL A 135 -12.08 2.67 -4.96
C VAL A 135 -12.45 1.24 -5.39
N ARG A 136 -13.57 0.69 -4.89
CA ARG A 136 -14.06 -0.63 -5.31
C ARG A 136 -14.44 -0.64 -6.78
N THR A 137 -15.10 0.40 -7.28
CA THR A 137 -15.41 0.53 -8.71
C THR A 137 -14.12 0.60 -9.55
N GLN A 138 -13.13 1.37 -9.10
CA GLN A 138 -11.81 1.44 -9.77
C GLN A 138 -11.12 0.08 -9.79
N LEU A 139 -11.12 -0.65 -8.67
CA LEU A 139 -10.56 -2.00 -8.57
C LEU A 139 -11.22 -2.96 -9.55
N GLN A 140 -12.55 -2.98 -9.62
CA GLN A 140 -13.29 -3.86 -10.53
C GLN A 140 -13.03 -3.53 -12.00
N ALA A 141 -12.85 -2.27 -12.35
CA ALA A 141 -12.47 -1.86 -13.70
C ALA A 141 -11.04 -2.31 -14.03
N ALA A 142 -10.09 -1.99 -13.16
CA ALA A 142 -8.67 -2.36 -13.33
C ALA A 142 -8.46 -3.87 -13.39
N TYR A 143 -9.22 -4.64 -12.61
CA TYR A 143 -9.18 -6.10 -12.61
C TYR A 143 -9.68 -6.71 -13.93
N ARG A 144 -10.82 -6.23 -14.46
CA ARG A 144 -11.34 -6.67 -15.76
C ARG A 144 -10.41 -6.33 -16.91
N GLU A 145 -9.81 -5.15 -16.87
CA GLU A 145 -8.81 -4.74 -17.84
C GLU A 145 -7.55 -5.61 -17.75
N LEU A 146 -7.09 -5.94 -16.54
CA LEU A 146 -5.96 -6.83 -16.32
C LEU A 146 -6.26 -8.24 -16.87
N GLU A 147 -7.46 -8.79 -16.65
CA GLU A 147 -7.85 -10.09 -17.21
C GLU A 147 -7.78 -10.11 -18.74
N THR A 148 -8.20 -9.02 -19.39
CA THR A 148 -8.22 -8.91 -20.86
C THR A 148 -6.83 -8.68 -21.44
N SER A 149 -5.99 -7.89 -20.76
CA SER A 149 -4.67 -7.46 -21.27
C SER A 149 -3.51 -8.36 -20.85
N ASN A 150 -3.60 -9.01 -19.68
CA ASN A 150 -2.56 -9.86 -19.11
C ASN A 150 -3.17 -10.89 -18.13
N ARG A 151 -3.66 -12.00 -18.69
CA ARG A 151 -4.34 -13.06 -17.94
C ARG A 151 -3.45 -13.66 -16.83
N ASP A 152 -2.14 -13.80 -17.07
CA ASP A 152 -1.21 -14.35 -16.08
C ASP A 152 -1.09 -13.46 -14.84
N ALA A 153 -1.05 -12.14 -15.04
CA ALA A 153 -1.07 -11.17 -13.95
C ALA A 153 -2.40 -11.23 -13.17
N ALA A 154 -3.52 -11.40 -13.85
CA ALA A 154 -4.83 -11.56 -13.21
C ALA A 154 -4.92 -12.86 -12.38
N LEU A 155 -4.38 -13.98 -12.89
CA LEU A 155 -4.27 -15.25 -12.17
C LEU A 155 -3.32 -15.14 -10.96
N LEU A 156 -2.22 -14.39 -11.09
CA LEU A 156 -1.35 -14.09 -9.97
C LEU A 156 -2.10 -13.29 -8.89
N LEU A 157 -2.86 -12.26 -9.27
CA LEU A 157 -3.65 -11.49 -8.32
C LEU A 157 -4.68 -12.37 -7.59
N ASN A 158 -5.31 -13.32 -8.28
CA ASN A 158 -6.21 -14.30 -7.66
C ASN A 158 -5.51 -15.16 -6.61
N ARG A 159 -4.26 -15.54 -6.83
CA ARG A 159 -3.49 -16.30 -5.82
C ARG A 159 -3.09 -15.44 -4.62
N LEU A 160 -2.90 -14.13 -4.83
CA LEU A 160 -2.43 -13.20 -3.79
C LEU A 160 -3.56 -12.67 -2.90
N ILE A 161 -4.77 -12.51 -3.43
CA ILE A 161 -5.93 -12.03 -2.67
C ILE A 161 -6.78 -13.24 -2.26
N PRO A 162 -7.01 -13.50 -0.95
CA PRO A 162 -7.84 -14.60 -0.49
C PRO A 162 -9.24 -14.59 -1.11
N GLU A 163 -9.82 -15.76 -1.37
CA GLU A 163 -11.12 -15.88 -2.04
C GLU A 163 -12.24 -15.10 -1.34
N LYS A 164 -12.30 -15.21 -0.01
CA LYS A 164 -13.24 -14.44 0.82
C LYS A 164 -13.17 -12.94 0.54
N ASP A 165 -11.96 -12.41 0.40
CA ASP A 165 -11.76 -10.98 0.12
C ASP A 165 -12.13 -10.65 -1.32
N ARG A 166 -11.79 -11.50 -2.29
CA ARG A 166 -12.19 -11.31 -3.70
C ARG A 166 -13.71 -11.19 -3.83
N LEU A 167 -14.45 -12.12 -3.24
CA LEU A 167 -15.92 -12.12 -3.28
C LEU A 167 -16.50 -10.87 -2.61
N ARG A 168 -15.98 -10.49 -1.44
CA ARG A 168 -16.39 -9.27 -0.72
C ARG A 168 -16.11 -7.99 -1.51
N LEU A 169 -15.04 -7.99 -2.31
CA LEU A 169 -14.68 -6.88 -3.20
C LEU A 169 -15.42 -6.91 -4.55
N GLY A 170 -16.23 -7.94 -4.80
CA GLY A 170 -16.95 -8.13 -6.06
C GLY A 170 -16.04 -8.51 -7.23
N LEU A 171 -14.91 -9.16 -6.95
CA LEU A 171 -14.03 -9.72 -7.97
C LEU A 171 -14.46 -11.16 -8.26
N GLN A 172 -14.83 -11.44 -9.52
CA GLN A 172 -15.23 -12.78 -9.92
C GLN A 172 -14.01 -13.70 -10.05
N PRO A 173 -14.12 -14.98 -9.66
CA PRO A 173 -13.06 -15.94 -9.89
C PRO A 173 -12.79 -16.11 -11.39
N ILE A 174 -11.52 -16.07 -11.80
CA ILE A 174 -11.13 -16.44 -13.16
C ILE A 174 -11.14 -17.96 -13.21
N VAL A 175 -12.12 -18.52 -13.93
CA VAL A 175 -12.21 -19.96 -14.16
C VAL A 175 -11.10 -20.37 -15.14
N ASN A 176 -10.31 -21.37 -14.76
CA ASN A 176 -9.41 -22.05 -15.68
C ASN A 176 -10.26 -22.89 -16.64
N SER A 177 -10.65 -22.35 -17.79
CA SER A 177 -11.08 -23.20 -18.90
C SER A 177 -9.87 -24.00 -19.36
N PRO A 178 -9.92 -25.35 -19.43
CA PRO A 178 -8.86 -26.10 -20.08
C PRO A 178 -8.73 -25.63 -21.55
N PRO A 179 -7.53 -25.68 -22.14
CA PRO A 179 -7.40 -25.40 -23.56
C PRO A 179 -8.34 -26.35 -24.31
N SER A 180 -9.18 -25.80 -25.17
CA SER A 180 -9.97 -26.57 -26.12
C SER A 180 -9.00 -27.39 -26.97
N SER A 181 -8.97 -28.70 -26.70
CA SER A 181 -8.27 -29.71 -27.49
C SER A 181 -8.74 -29.73 -28.93
#